data_AF-A0A2M9LKN8-F1
#
_entry.id   AF-A0A2M9LKN8-F1
#
_cell.length_a   1.000
_cell.length_b   1.000
_cell.length_c   1.000
_cell.angle_alpha   90.00
_cell.angle_beta   90.00
_cell.angle_gamma   90.00
#
_symmetry.space_group_name_H-M   'P 1'
#
loop_
_entity.id
_entity.type
_entity.pdbx_description
1 polymer ?
#
loop_
_entity_poly.entity_id
_entity_poly.type
_entity_poly.pdbx_seq_one_letter_code
_entity_poly.pdbx_strand_id
1 'polypeptide(L)'
;MSRAVMSGRAAGPGLGRLEVVEPTDTVTELLAALISPVLRRRDQRRRAEQYVRGLLSVDGRKSVRRIASSVGGGAAEQGLHHFVAHSTWEWNATRERLARHVQGVMPPQAWVVQPVSIPKVGVHSVGVHRRFVPHLGQADSGQQAFGVWFAAEDMSVPVSWRLHLPGDWVHDEEHRRRADIPDSVVEETLEECASASVLGAVLGWRVPRVPVVMSAAGPDAGGTMQRHRAAGQPLLLRVSGTTGLTVADPSMPGHGAGRVSAHRIAASVRALRRPVGWPVPGGAPGETGRSLVVAARVVLPAPGPRAARTDAGQPTGLLLAEWHDPDGPPAGFWLTEMADTPVPALVRLARLAERVAGDFATLGDRVGLRDFEGRSFTGWHRHVTLASIAYAAIALGGRDPWPGPEGLGGPGPSVGFGAPVGLSEPTGPGRVEAVFAPTG
;
A
#
# COMPACT_ATOMS: atom_id res chain seq x y z
N MET A 1 -46.51 49.02 -34.92
CA MET A 1 -47.01 47.75 -35.48
C MET A 1 -45.82 46.84 -35.78
N SER A 2 -45.87 45.60 -35.27
CA SER A 2 -45.20 44.34 -35.68
C SER A 2 -43.73 44.37 -36.16
N ARG A 3 -42.79 43.68 -35.47
CA ARG A 3 -42.39 42.24 -35.60
C ARG A 3 -41.98 41.86 -37.04
N ALA A 4 -40.94 41.10 -37.35
CA ALA A 4 -39.80 40.42 -36.69
C ALA A 4 -38.95 39.80 -37.86
N VAL A 5 -37.71 39.30 -37.76
CA VAL A 5 -37.25 38.02 -37.19
C VAL A 5 -35.76 37.79 -37.58
N MET A 6 -34.92 37.42 -36.58
CA MET A 6 -33.81 36.41 -36.47
C MET A 6 -32.76 36.20 -37.58
N SER A 7 -31.54 35.70 -37.36
CA SER A 7 -30.91 34.83 -36.32
C SER A 7 -29.38 35.10 -36.28
N GLY A 8 -28.53 34.64 -35.35
CA GLY A 8 -28.63 33.67 -34.26
C GLY A 8 -27.40 33.79 -33.32
N ARG A 9 -27.58 33.29 -32.10
CA ARG A 9 -26.65 33.38 -30.95
C ARG A 9 -26.12 31.97 -30.67
N ALA A 10 -24.80 31.82 -30.46
CA ALA A 10 -24.22 30.64 -29.82
C ALA A 10 -23.70 31.04 -28.43
N ALA A 11 -24.24 30.40 -27.39
CA ALA A 11 -23.82 30.54 -26.01
C ALA A 11 -22.83 29.41 -25.67
N GLY A 12 -21.66 29.76 -25.15
CA GLY A 12 -20.72 28.80 -24.55
C GLY A 12 -21.07 28.53 -23.08
N PRO A 13 -20.85 27.30 -22.56
CA PRO A 13 -21.12 26.98 -21.17
C PRO A 13 -20.03 27.57 -20.25
N GLY A 14 -20.46 28.23 -19.18
CA GLY A 14 -19.59 28.81 -18.17
C GLY A 14 -18.86 27.73 -17.38
N LEU A 15 -17.52 27.81 -17.39
CA LEU A 15 -16.66 27.12 -16.43
C LEU A 15 -16.90 27.76 -15.05
N GLY A 16 -17.59 27.03 -14.18
CA GLY A 16 -17.73 27.37 -12.77
C GLY A 16 -16.35 27.52 -12.14
N ARG A 17 -16.12 28.70 -11.54
CA ARG A 17 -14.96 28.98 -10.70
C ARG A 17 -15.01 28.00 -9.53
N LEU A 18 -14.14 26.98 -9.55
CA LEU A 18 -13.95 26.08 -8.42
C LEU A 18 -13.35 26.91 -7.28
N GLU A 19 -14.08 27.05 -6.18
CA GLU A 19 -13.56 27.67 -4.96
C GLU A 19 -12.38 26.84 -4.44
N VAL A 20 -11.25 27.51 -4.23
CA VAL A 20 -10.10 26.93 -3.55
C VAL A 20 -10.49 26.83 -2.08
N VAL A 21 -10.86 25.63 -1.63
CA VAL A 21 -11.17 25.35 -0.23
C VAL A 21 -9.86 25.33 0.56
N GLU A 22 -9.73 26.22 1.54
CA GLU A 22 -8.55 26.27 2.42
C GLU A 22 -8.40 24.93 3.17
N PRO A 23 -7.17 24.43 3.42
CA PRO A 23 -6.95 23.15 4.11
C PRO A 23 -7.65 23.04 5.48
N THR A 24 -7.94 24.18 6.12
CA THR A 24 -8.66 24.27 7.40
C THR A 24 -10.15 23.89 7.28
N ASP A 25 -10.78 24.21 6.16
CA ASP A 25 -12.19 23.92 5.92
C ASP A 25 -12.37 22.44 5.58
N THR A 26 -11.50 21.88 4.72
CA THR A 26 -11.46 20.46 4.36
C THR A 26 -11.32 19.55 5.59
N VAL A 27 -10.45 19.90 6.54
CA VAL A 27 -10.28 19.12 7.78
C VAL A 27 -11.56 19.12 8.62
N THR A 28 -12.22 20.26 8.72
CA THR A 28 -13.44 20.42 9.52
C THR A 28 -14.59 19.59 8.92
N GLU A 29 -14.75 19.66 7.60
CA GLU A 29 -15.74 18.87 6.85
C GLU A 29 -15.48 17.37 6.97
N LEU A 30 -14.22 16.94 6.81
CA LEU A 30 -13.84 15.53 6.97
C LEU A 30 -14.13 15.03 8.39
N LEU A 31 -13.76 15.78 9.42
CA LEU A 31 -14.05 15.39 10.80
C LEU A 31 -15.56 15.35 11.07
N ALA A 32 -16.33 16.27 10.51
CA ALA A 32 -17.79 16.23 10.60
C ALA A 32 -18.35 14.97 9.92
N ALA A 33 -17.87 14.61 8.73
CA ALA A 33 -18.34 13.45 7.98
C ALA A 33 -17.89 12.11 8.58
N LEU A 34 -16.67 12.02 9.08
CA LEU A 34 -16.00 10.76 9.45
C LEU A 34 -16.10 10.48 10.94
N ILE A 35 -15.90 11.50 11.78
CA ILE A 35 -15.73 11.34 13.22
C ILE A 35 -17.02 11.60 13.98
N SER A 36 -17.79 12.65 13.63
CA SER A 36 -18.99 13.00 14.40
C SER A 36 -20.05 11.90 14.52
N PRO A 37 -20.28 11.06 13.49
CA PRO A 37 -21.22 9.94 13.58
C PRO A 37 -20.73 8.78 14.45
N VAL A 38 -19.42 8.67 14.69
CA VAL A 38 -18.79 7.59 15.47
C VAL A 38 -18.58 8.04 16.92
N LEU A 39 -18.15 9.28 17.14
CA LEU A 39 -17.88 9.85 18.45
C LEU A 39 -19.07 10.63 18.98
N ARG A 40 -19.83 10.01 19.88
CA ARG A 40 -21.04 10.63 20.47
C ARG A 40 -20.70 11.82 21.38
N ARG A 41 -19.58 11.76 22.12
CA ARG A 41 -19.24 12.78 23.12
C ARG A 41 -18.51 13.98 22.50
N ARG A 42 -18.89 15.20 22.92
CA ARG A 42 -18.34 16.46 22.39
C ARG A 42 -16.84 16.62 22.68
N ASP A 43 -16.39 16.18 23.84
CA ASP A 43 -14.98 16.17 24.24
C ASP A 43 -14.14 15.27 23.33
N GLN A 44 -14.61 14.05 23.02
CA GLN A 44 -13.93 13.14 22.11
C GLN A 44 -13.78 13.72 20.70
N ARG A 45 -14.84 14.35 20.18
CA ARG A 45 -14.79 15.05 18.87
C ARG A 45 -13.78 16.19 18.87
N ARG A 46 -13.75 17.00 19.94
CA ARG A 46 -12.76 18.06 20.10
C ARG A 46 -11.33 17.50 20.17
N ARG A 47 -11.10 16.38 20.85
CA ARG A 47 -9.77 15.73 20.91
C ARG A 47 -9.35 15.16 19.57
N ALA A 48 -10.27 14.55 18.82
CA ALA A 48 -10.01 14.08 17.46
C ALA A 48 -9.58 15.24 16.54
N GLU A 49 -10.30 16.36 16.60
CA GLU A 49 -9.96 17.56 15.83
C GLU A 49 -8.58 18.12 16.20
N GLN A 50 -8.33 18.30 17.50
CA GLN A 50 -7.02 18.74 17.99
C GLN A 50 -5.89 17.82 17.53
N TYR A 51 -6.13 16.51 17.54
CA TYR A 51 -5.13 15.52 17.12
C TYR A 51 -4.85 15.61 15.62
N VAL A 52 -5.89 15.61 14.78
CA VAL A 52 -5.75 15.68 13.32
C VAL A 52 -5.13 17.01 12.88
N ARG A 53 -5.55 18.14 13.47
CA ARG A 53 -4.93 19.44 13.19
C ARG A 53 -3.45 19.45 13.59
N GLY A 54 -3.09 18.90 14.75
CA GLY A 54 -1.69 18.80 15.16
C GLY A 54 -0.86 17.85 14.30
N LEU A 55 -1.44 16.76 13.78
CA LEU A 55 -0.77 15.91 12.78
C LEU A 55 -0.42 16.69 11.51
N LEU A 56 -1.25 17.66 11.12
CA LEU A 56 -1.04 18.49 9.94
C LEU A 56 -0.09 19.68 10.17
N SER A 57 -0.03 20.23 11.39
CA SER A 57 0.69 21.47 11.68
C SER A 57 2.04 21.32 12.37
N VAL A 58 2.29 20.22 13.10
CA VAL A 58 3.53 20.04 13.87
C VAL A 58 4.68 19.65 12.95
N ASP A 59 5.84 20.32 13.05
CA ASP A 59 7.03 19.90 12.30
C ASP A 59 7.73 18.67 12.90
N GLY A 60 8.31 17.87 12.00
CA GLY A 60 9.01 16.62 12.35
C GLY A 60 8.10 15.54 12.93
N ARG A 61 8.64 14.73 13.83
CA ARG A 61 7.94 13.57 14.43
C ARG A 61 6.64 13.98 15.15
N LYS A 62 5.53 13.32 14.82
CA LYS A 62 4.17 13.63 15.32
C LYS A 62 3.83 12.97 16.66
N SER A 63 4.64 13.23 17.69
CA SER A 63 4.36 12.70 19.03
C SER A 63 3.16 13.38 19.69
N VAL A 64 2.46 12.67 20.58
CA VAL A 64 1.32 13.21 21.35
C VAL A 64 1.72 14.49 22.09
N ARG A 65 2.92 14.51 22.69
CA ARG A 65 3.46 15.66 23.39
C ARG A 65 3.60 16.88 22.49
N ARG A 66 4.19 16.73 21.30
CA ARG A 66 4.34 17.87 20.36
C ARG A 66 2.99 18.35 19.83
N ILE A 67 2.10 17.43 19.49
CA ILE A 67 0.72 17.74 19.11
C ILE A 67 0.05 18.56 20.21
N ALA A 68 0.13 18.11 21.47
CA ALA A 68 -0.43 18.82 22.62
C ALA A 68 0.15 20.23 22.79
N SER A 69 1.47 20.39 22.64
CA SER A 69 2.13 21.70 22.70
C SER A 69 1.59 22.67 21.64
N SER A 70 1.21 22.19 20.45
CA SER A 70 0.66 23.05 19.38
C SER A 70 -0.81 23.47 19.58
N VAL A 71 -1.59 22.73 20.38
CA VAL A 71 -3.06 22.93 20.48
C VAL A 71 -3.58 23.29 21.89
N GLY A 72 -2.75 23.27 22.94
CA GLY A 72 -3.22 23.62 24.28
C GLY A 72 -2.34 23.27 25.49
N GLY A 73 -1.05 22.98 25.33
CA GLY A 73 -0.10 22.78 26.45
C GLY A 73 -0.28 21.46 27.24
N GLY A 74 0.26 21.40 28.47
CA GLY A 74 0.37 20.15 29.24
C GLY A 74 -0.95 19.45 29.60
N ALA A 75 -2.02 20.21 29.89
CA ALA A 75 -3.35 19.63 30.13
C ALA A 75 -3.97 19.01 28.85
N ALA A 76 -3.53 19.44 27.66
CA ALA A 76 -3.92 18.80 26.41
C ALA A 76 -3.21 17.46 26.20
N GLU A 77 -1.98 17.30 26.70
CA GLU A 77 -1.19 16.07 26.54
C GLU A 77 -1.87 14.86 27.17
N GLN A 78 -2.24 14.95 28.44
CA GLN A 78 -2.94 13.85 29.13
C GLN A 78 -4.27 13.50 28.45
N GLY A 79 -5.01 14.53 28.01
CA GLY A 79 -6.29 14.34 27.33
C GLY A 79 -6.14 13.67 25.96
N LEU A 80 -5.13 14.04 25.17
CA LEU A 80 -4.86 13.45 23.86
C LEU A 80 -4.28 12.03 23.99
N HIS A 81 -3.39 11.80 24.97
CA HIS A 81 -2.89 10.47 25.27
C HIS A 81 -4.03 9.52 25.66
N HIS A 82 -4.92 9.94 26.57
CA HIS A 82 -6.11 9.17 26.92
C HIS A 82 -7.03 8.96 25.70
N PHE A 83 -7.21 9.99 24.86
CA PHE A 83 -8.04 9.90 23.66
C PHE A 83 -7.56 8.81 22.68
N VAL A 84 -6.26 8.74 22.42
CA VAL A 84 -5.69 7.77 21.48
C VAL A 84 -5.57 6.39 22.13
N ALA A 85 -4.99 6.29 23.33
CA ALA A 85 -4.64 5.00 23.92
C ALA A 85 -5.79 4.31 24.65
N HIS A 86 -6.67 5.04 25.35
CA HIS A 86 -7.58 4.47 26.37
C HIS A 86 -9.07 4.73 26.14
N SER A 87 -9.44 5.61 25.21
CA SER A 87 -10.86 5.85 24.93
C SER A 87 -11.54 4.61 24.35
N THR A 88 -12.85 4.63 24.14
CA THR A 88 -13.63 3.44 23.73
C THR A 88 -14.14 3.51 22.29
N TRP A 89 -13.55 4.36 21.45
CA TRP A 89 -14.07 4.54 20.09
C TRP A 89 -13.52 3.52 19.11
N GLU A 90 -14.41 3.10 18.21
CA GLU A 90 -14.18 2.06 17.22
C GLU A 90 -13.50 2.64 15.97
N TRP A 91 -12.21 2.34 15.80
CA TRP A 91 -11.44 2.83 14.66
C TRP A 91 -11.91 2.21 13.34
N ASN A 92 -12.38 0.97 13.35
CA ASN A 92 -12.86 0.30 12.13
C ASN A 92 -14.09 0.99 11.54
N ALA A 93 -15.02 1.48 12.38
CA ALA A 93 -16.17 2.26 11.91
C ALA A 93 -15.73 3.57 11.24
N THR A 94 -14.67 4.21 11.76
CA THR A 94 -14.09 5.42 11.17
C THR A 94 -13.41 5.12 9.83
N ARG A 95 -12.66 4.02 9.74
CA ARG A 95 -12.01 3.55 8.50
C ARG A 95 -13.01 3.22 7.39
N GLU A 96 -14.09 2.53 7.74
CA GLU A 96 -15.19 2.28 6.79
C GLU A 96 -15.77 3.59 6.26
N ARG A 97 -16.04 4.56 7.15
CA ARG A 97 -16.54 5.87 6.73
C ARG A 97 -15.55 6.61 5.84
N LEU A 98 -14.25 6.54 6.13
CA LEU A 98 -13.20 7.13 5.30
C LEU A 98 -13.20 6.51 3.90
N ALA A 99 -13.20 5.18 3.81
CA ALA A 99 -13.30 4.46 2.53
C ALA A 99 -14.56 4.87 1.75
N ARG A 100 -15.71 4.97 2.44
CA ARG A 100 -16.98 5.39 1.83
C ARG A 100 -17.01 6.86 1.42
N HIS A 101 -16.26 7.72 2.10
CA HIS A 101 -16.16 9.13 1.77
C HIS A 101 -15.32 9.34 0.51
N VAL A 102 -14.11 8.77 0.47
CA VAL A 102 -13.21 8.92 -0.70
C VAL A 102 -13.79 8.29 -1.96
N GLN A 103 -14.47 7.15 -1.86
CA GLN A 103 -15.17 6.57 -3.02
C GLN A 103 -16.32 7.43 -3.53
N GLY A 104 -16.94 8.23 -2.65
CA GLY A 104 -18.04 9.12 -3.00
C GLY A 104 -17.56 10.35 -3.78
N VAL A 105 -16.28 10.70 -3.63
CA VAL A 105 -15.61 11.72 -4.45
C VAL A 105 -15.29 11.16 -5.83
N MET A 106 -14.70 9.95 -5.88
CA MET A 106 -14.46 9.24 -7.14
C MET A 106 -14.32 7.72 -6.92
N PRO A 107 -14.66 6.87 -7.90
CA PRO A 107 -14.52 5.43 -7.73
C PRO A 107 -13.03 5.01 -7.67
N PRO A 108 -12.67 4.04 -6.82
CA PRO A 108 -11.33 3.46 -6.87
C PRO A 108 -11.16 2.66 -8.16
N GLN A 109 -9.95 2.65 -8.69
CA GLN A 109 -9.56 1.72 -9.75
C GLN A 109 -8.96 0.43 -9.17
N ALA A 110 -8.35 0.52 -7.99
CA ALA A 110 -7.81 -0.61 -7.25
C ALA A 110 -7.81 -0.38 -5.74
N TRP A 111 -7.74 -1.49 -4.99
CA TRP A 111 -7.30 -1.49 -3.59
C TRP A 111 -5.84 -1.92 -3.54
N VAL A 112 -4.94 -1.06 -3.07
CA VAL A 112 -3.52 -1.39 -2.99
C VAL A 112 -3.15 -1.77 -1.57
N VAL A 113 -2.62 -2.98 -1.37
CA VAL A 113 -2.06 -3.40 -0.08
C VAL A 113 -0.57 -3.13 -0.08
N GLN A 114 -0.15 -2.18 0.75
CA GLN A 114 1.24 -1.74 0.86
C GLN A 114 1.81 -2.20 2.21
N PRO A 115 2.88 -3.02 2.23
CA PRO A 115 3.61 -3.32 3.45
C PRO A 115 4.33 -2.08 3.96
N VAL A 116 4.29 -1.86 5.27
CA VAL A 116 4.92 -0.75 5.96
C VAL A 116 5.79 -1.27 7.10
N SER A 117 7.09 -1.06 6.99
CA SER A 117 8.04 -1.26 8.08
C SER A 117 8.10 0.01 8.92
N ILE A 118 7.97 -0.15 10.24
CA ILE A 118 8.03 0.95 11.22
C ILE A 118 9.18 0.64 12.17
N PRO A 119 10.35 1.29 11.99
CA PRO A 119 11.48 1.10 12.89
C PRO A 119 11.10 1.47 14.33
N LYS A 120 11.54 0.65 15.29
CA LYS A 120 11.31 0.88 16.71
C LYS A 120 12.58 0.64 17.51
N VAL A 121 12.84 1.55 18.45
CA VAL A 121 13.89 1.37 19.46
C VAL A 121 13.25 0.77 20.71
N GLY A 122 13.76 -0.39 21.15
CA GLY A 122 13.28 -1.12 22.33
C GLY A 122 12.27 -2.23 22.02
N VAL A 123 11.79 -2.89 23.08
CA VAL A 123 11.00 -4.14 22.98
C VAL A 123 9.54 -4.00 23.47
N HIS A 124 9.15 -2.80 23.91
CA HIS A 124 7.84 -2.61 24.58
C HIS A 124 6.73 -2.07 23.67
N SER A 125 7.03 -1.76 22.41
CA SER A 125 6.00 -1.36 21.44
C SER A 125 5.31 -2.61 20.90
N VAL A 126 3.98 -2.65 20.93
CA VAL A 126 3.20 -3.79 20.40
C VAL A 126 3.67 -4.27 19.02
N GLY A 127 3.83 -5.57 18.84
CA GLY A 127 4.24 -6.16 17.56
C GLY A 127 5.69 -5.90 17.15
N VAL A 128 6.50 -5.25 17.99
CA VAL A 128 7.94 -5.09 17.71
C VAL A 128 8.63 -6.45 17.78
N HIS A 129 9.47 -6.72 16.79
CA HIS A 129 10.33 -7.90 16.79
C HIS A 129 11.62 -7.61 16.02
N ARG A 130 12.65 -8.40 16.30
CA ARG A 130 13.90 -8.36 15.53
C ARG A 130 13.76 -9.26 14.32
N ARG A 131 14.02 -8.70 13.14
CA ARG A 131 14.00 -9.43 11.87
C ARG A 131 15.35 -9.26 11.18
N PHE A 132 15.87 -10.34 10.62
CA PHE A 132 17.05 -10.24 9.76
C PHE A 132 16.69 -9.57 8.44
N VAL A 133 17.46 -8.54 8.06
CA VAL A 133 17.32 -7.81 6.81
C VAL A 133 18.45 -8.27 5.88
N PRO A 134 18.18 -9.16 4.89
CA PRO A 134 19.25 -9.83 4.14
C PRO A 134 20.20 -8.90 3.40
N HIS A 135 19.70 -7.81 2.82
CA HIS A 135 20.52 -6.86 2.05
C HIS A 135 21.39 -5.95 2.92
N LEU A 136 21.07 -5.80 4.21
CA LEU A 136 21.88 -5.05 5.17
C LEU A 136 22.77 -5.97 6.01
N GLY A 137 22.61 -7.30 5.90
CA GLY A 137 23.36 -8.27 6.71
C GLY A 137 23.14 -8.15 8.22
N GLN A 138 22.10 -7.44 8.66
CA GLN A 138 21.87 -7.11 10.08
C GLN A 138 20.42 -7.34 10.50
N ALA A 139 20.23 -7.53 11.81
CA ALA A 139 18.91 -7.58 12.42
C ALA A 139 18.38 -6.17 12.68
N ASP A 140 17.24 -5.83 12.09
CA ASP A 140 16.50 -4.59 12.38
C ASP A 140 15.34 -4.87 13.34
N SER A 141 15.04 -3.90 14.20
CA SER A 141 13.96 -4.01 15.20
C SER A 141 12.83 -3.07 14.81
N GLY A 142 11.65 -3.64 14.58
CA GLY A 142 10.53 -2.84 14.11
C GLY A 142 9.20 -3.57 14.15
N GLN A 143 8.17 -2.84 13.75
CA GLN A 143 6.84 -3.39 13.49
C GLN A 143 6.66 -3.58 11.99
N GLN A 144 5.87 -4.57 11.63
CA GLN A 144 5.37 -4.75 10.27
C GLN A 144 3.87 -4.49 10.25
N ALA A 145 3.41 -3.62 9.36
CA ALA A 145 2.01 -3.39 9.13
C ALA A 145 1.68 -3.51 7.64
N PHE A 146 0.40 -3.66 7.34
CA PHE A 146 -0.16 -3.64 5.99
C PHE A 146 -1.27 -2.60 5.96
N GLY A 147 -1.06 -1.53 5.21
CA GLY A 147 -2.11 -0.57 4.94
C GLY A 147 -2.81 -0.90 3.63
N VAL A 148 -4.08 -0.54 3.54
CA VAL A 148 -4.89 -0.64 2.33
C VAL A 148 -5.21 0.76 1.85
N TRP A 149 -4.78 1.08 0.63
CA TRP A 149 -5.03 2.34 -0.02
C TRP A 149 -6.19 2.22 -1.01
N PHE A 150 -7.08 3.19 -0.94
CA PHE A 150 -7.84 3.62 -2.11
C PHE A 150 -6.84 4.10 -3.16
N ALA A 151 -6.94 3.62 -4.39
CA ALA A 151 -6.08 4.08 -5.48
C ALA A 151 -6.88 4.39 -6.76
N ALA A 152 -6.66 5.60 -7.27
CA ALA A 152 -7.09 6.09 -8.56
C ALA A 152 -5.91 6.80 -9.26
N GLU A 153 -6.07 7.20 -10.52
CA GLU A 153 -5.00 7.81 -11.33
C GLU A 153 -4.43 9.10 -10.72
N ASP A 154 -5.27 9.92 -10.12
CA ASP A 154 -4.94 11.25 -9.59
C ASP A 154 -4.83 11.30 -8.06
N MET A 155 -5.30 10.26 -7.35
CA MET A 155 -5.37 10.26 -5.90
C MET A 155 -5.11 8.86 -5.31
N SER A 156 -4.37 8.82 -4.21
CA SER A 156 -4.35 7.66 -3.31
C SER A 156 -4.60 8.08 -1.86
N VAL A 157 -5.29 7.25 -1.09
CA VAL A 157 -5.59 7.52 0.33
C VAL A 157 -5.54 6.22 1.14
N PRO A 158 -4.78 6.13 2.24
CA PRO A 158 -4.84 4.98 3.15
C PRO A 158 -6.19 4.96 3.85
N VAL A 159 -6.92 3.85 3.77
CA VAL A 159 -8.26 3.71 4.38
C VAL A 159 -8.32 2.66 5.46
N SER A 160 -7.42 1.67 5.46
CA SER A 160 -7.40 0.59 6.44
C SER A 160 -5.98 0.16 6.77
N TRP A 161 -5.81 -0.50 7.92
CA TRP A 161 -4.51 -0.95 8.42
C TRP A 161 -4.64 -2.23 9.25
N ARG A 162 -3.69 -3.14 9.09
CA ARG A 162 -3.51 -4.30 9.97
C ARG A 162 -2.07 -4.35 10.45
N LEU A 163 -1.88 -4.43 11.78
CA LEU A 163 -0.58 -4.66 12.39
C LEU A 163 -0.32 -6.17 12.42
N HIS A 164 0.85 -6.60 11.94
CA HIS A 164 1.29 -7.98 12.11
C HIS A 164 1.84 -8.18 13.52
N LEU A 165 1.35 -9.21 14.21
CA LEU A 165 1.82 -9.61 15.53
C LEU A 165 2.56 -10.95 15.41
N PRO A 166 3.85 -11.00 15.71
CA PRO A 166 4.61 -12.26 15.81
C PRO A 166 4.03 -13.19 16.89
N GLY A 167 4.31 -14.49 16.79
CA GLY A 167 3.84 -15.50 17.74
C GLY A 167 4.08 -15.13 19.21
N ASP A 168 5.25 -14.61 19.57
CA ASP A 168 5.57 -14.21 20.94
C ASP A 168 4.65 -13.10 21.51
N TRP A 169 4.03 -12.28 20.65
CA TRP A 169 3.04 -11.28 21.06
C TRP A 169 1.63 -11.87 21.22
N VAL A 170 1.35 -12.96 20.51
CA VAL A 170 0.03 -13.60 20.50
C VAL A 170 -0.08 -14.70 21.56
N HIS A 171 1.00 -15.42 21.85
CA HIS A 171 1.01 -16.57 22.76
C HIS A 171 1.39 -16.20 24.20
N ASP A 172 2.11 -15.09 24.40
CA ASP A 172 2.46 -14.60 25.74
C ASP A 172 1.34 -13.73 26.32
N GLU A 173 0.64 -14.23 27.34
CA GLU A 173 -0.45 -13.51 28.00
C GLU A 173 -0.02 -12.17 28.63
N GLU A 174 1.22 -12.05 29.10
CA GLU A 174 1.75 -10.81 29.67
C GLU A 174 1.93 -9.76 28.58
N HIS A 175 2.47 -10.14 27.42
CA HIS A 175 2.53 -9.25 26.25
C HIS A 175 1.14 -8.81 25.80
N ARG A 176 0.18 -9.74 25.70
CA ARG A 176 -1.21 -9.43 25.33
C ARG A 176 -1.85 -8.43 26.28
N ARG A 177 -1.76 -8.68 27.59
CA ARG A 177 -2.33 -7.80 28.62
C ARG A 177 -1.68 -6.42 28.61
N ARG A 178 -0.35 -6.33 28.51
CA ARG A 178 0.38 -5.04 28.53
C ARG A 178 0.13 -4.16 27.31
N ALA A 179 -0.16 -4.77 26.17
CA ALA A 179 -0.41 -4.07 24.91
C ALA A 179 -1.91 -4.00 24.56
N ASP A 180 -2.82 -4.42 25.43
CA ASP A 180 -4.26 -4.46 25.16
C ASP A 180 -4.60 -5.19 23.85
N ILE A 181 -3.97 -6.35 23.60
CA ILE A 181 -4.22 -7.16 22.40
C ILE A 181 -5.53 -7.96 22.59
N PRO A 182 -6.55 -7.80 21.74
CA PRO A 182 -7.82 -8.53 21.87
C PRO A 182 -7.69 -10.04 21.66
N ASP A 183 -8.45 -10.84 22.41
CA ASP A 183 -8.49 -12.33 22.34
C ASP A 183 -8.80 -12.88 20.96
N SER A 184 -9.49 -12.11 20.12
CA SER A 184 -9.74 -12.47 18.72
C SER A 184 -8.49 -12.43 17.83
N VAL A 185 -7.40 -11.81 18.28
CA VAL A 185 -6.15 -11.72 17.51
C VAL A 185 -5.34 -13.00 17.70
N VAL A 186 -5.19 -13.72 16.60
CA VAL A 186 -4.44 -14.98 16.48
C VAL A 186 -3.14 -14.77 15.70
N GLU A 187 -2.26 -15.76 15.73
CA GLU A 187 -1.00 -15.73 14.99
C GLU A 187 -1.29 -15.84 13.50
N GLU A 188 -0.58 -15.05 12.71
CA GLU A 188 -0.71 -15.00 11.26
C GLU A 188 0.68 -14.92 10.62
N THR A 189 0.83 -15.55 9.46
CA THR A 189 1.93 -15.25 8.54
C THR A 189 1.81 -13.83 7.99
N LEU A 190 2.89 -13.31 7.39
CA LEU A 190 2.85 -12.00 6.74
C LEU A 190 1.86 -11.98 5.58
N GLU A 191 1.77 -13.06 4.82
CA GLU A 191 0.85 -13.22 3.69
C GLU A 191 -0.62 -13.29 4.14
N GLU A 192 -0.89 -13.97 5.25
CA GLU A 192 -2.23 -13.98 5.87
C GLU A 192 -2.61 -12.60 6.37
N CYS A 193 -1.72 -11.93 7.10
CA CYS A 193 -1.96 -10.56 7.59
C CYS A 193 -2.20 -9.59 6.42
N ALA A 194 -1.41 -9.66 5.35
CA ALA A 194 -1.60 -8.86 4.15
C ALA A 194 -2.96 -9.13 3.48
N SER A 195 -3.32 -10.40 3.30
CA SER A 195 -4.62 -10.81 2.72
C SER A 195 -5.79 -10.35 3.60
N ALA A 196 -5.70 -10.57 4.92
CA ALA A 196 -6.74 -10.21 5.88
C ALA A 196 -6.94 -8.69 5.99
N SER A 197 -5.89 -7.89 5.75
CA SER A 197 -5.98 -6.42 5.75
C SER A 197 -7.00 -5.88 4.74
N VAL A 198 -7.19 -6.57 3.62
CA VAL A 198 -8.14 -6.20 2.55
C VAL A 198 -9.38 -7.09 2.54
N LEU A 199 -9.23 -8.42 2.61
CA LEU A 199 -10.34 -9.37 2.53
C LEU A 199 -11.25 -9.31 3.78
N GLY A 200 -10.66 -9.19 4.97
CA GLY A 200 -11.40 -9.15 6.24
C GLY A 200 -11.96 -7.78 6.60
N ALA A 201 -11.30 -6.69 6.15
CA ALA A 201 -11.73 -5.33 6.44
C ALA A 201 -12.53 -4.72 5.29
N VAL A 202 -11.87 -4.47 4.16
CA VAL A 202 -12.43 -3.62 3.09
C VAL A 202 -13.59 -4.30 2.37
N LEU A 203 -13.50 -5.60 2.09
CA LEU A 203 -14.57 -6.30 1.35
C LEU A 203 -15.81 -6.62 2.18
N GLY A 204 -15.75 -6.44 3.50
CA GLY A 204 -16.93 -6.46 4.38
C GLY A 204 -17.71 -5.14 4.37
N TRP A 205 -17.15 -4.08 3.80
CA TRP A 205 -17.76 -2.76 3.74
C TRP A 205 -18.60 -2.56 2.48
N ARG A 206 -19.46 -1.53 2.49
CA ARG A 206 -20.21 -1.08 1.31
C ARG A 206 -19.32 -0.28 0.35
N VAL A 207 -18.34 -0.95 -0.23
CA VAL A 207 -17.35 -0.42 -1.18
C VAL A 207 -17.29 -1.30 -2.42
N PRO A 208 -16.85 -0.77 -3.59
CA PRO A 208 -16.84 -1.56 -4.82
C PRO A 208 -15.79 -2.68 -4.77
N ARG A 209 -16.15 -3.80 -5.39
CA ARG A 209 -15.23 -4.90 -5.67
C ARG A 209 -14.40 -4.57 -6.90
N VAL A 210 -13.27 -3.90 -6.68
CA VAL A 210 -12.24 -3.63 -7.68
C VAL A 210 -11.01 -4.51 -7.42
N PRO A 211 -10.11 -4.70 -8.41
CA PRO A 211 -8.92 -5.51 -8.22
C PRO A 211 -8.07 -5.08 -7.03
N VAL A 212 -7.48 -6.06 -6.35
CA VAL A 212 -6.42 -5.84 -5.36
C VAL A 212 -5.07 -5.86 -6.05
N VAL A 213 -4.21 -4.92 -5.71
CA VAL A 213 -2.80 -4.94 -6.10
C VAL A 213 -1.95 -5.01 -4.85
N MET A 214 -1.06 -6.00 -4.77
CA MET A 214 -0.20 -6.16 -3.61
C MET A 214 1.11 -6.84 -3.98
N SER A 215 2.10 -6.77 -3.10
CA SER A 215 3.33 -7.56 -3.24
C SER A 215 3.31 -8.78 -2.32
N ALA A 216 3.93 -9.87 -2.77
CA ALA A 216 4.08 -11.06 -1.96
C ALA A 216 4.86 -10.74 -0.67
N ALA A 217 4.19 -10.88 0.47
CA ALA A 217 4.75 -10.54 1.78
C ALA A 217 5.72 -11.60 2.33
N GLY A 218 5.79 -12.75 1.66
CA GLY A 218 6.67 -13.87 1.96
C GLY A 218 6.67 -14.91 0.82
N PRO A 219 7.16 -16.13 1.06
CA PRO A 219 7.37 -17.14 0.02
C PRO A 219 6.08 -17.78 -0.53
N ASP A 220 4.95 -17.68 0.17
CA ASP A 220 3.71 -18.39 -0.20
C ASP A 220 2.80 -17.57 -1.13
N ALA A 221 3.29 -17.31 -2.34
CA ALA A 221 2.50 -16.69 -3.40
C ALA A 221 1.26 -17.53 -3.77
N GLY A 222 1.37 -18.86 -3.75
CA GLY A 222 0.28 -19.78 -4.07
C GLY A 222 -0.89 -19.68 -3.09
N GLY A 223 -0.60 -19.68 -1.79
CA GLY A 223 -1.61 -19.50 -0.73
C GLY A 223 -2.25 -18.12 -0.78
N THR A 224 -1.49 -17.08 -1.13
CA THR A 224 -2.04 -15.74 -1.34
C THR A 224 -3.02 -15.71 -2.51
N MET A 225 -2.64 -16.24 -3.68
CA MET A 225 -3.53 -16.38 -4.84
C MET A 225 -4.79 -17.19 -4.49
N GLN A 226 -4.63 -18.31 -3.78
CA GLN A 226 -5.75 -19.16 -3.36
C GLN A 226 -6.73 -18.43 -2.43
N ARG A 227 -6.25 -17.68 -1.42
CA ARG A 227 -7.10 -16.91 -0.50
C ARG A 227 -7.94 -15.88 -1.25
N HIS A 228 -7.35 -15.15 -2.18
CA HIS A 228 -8.05 -14.16 -2.99
C HIS A 228 -9.06 -14.79 -3.96
N ARG A 229 -8.70 -15.91 -4.61
CA ARG A 229 -9.63 -16.69 -5.44
C ARG A 229 -10.83 -17.20 -4.65
N ALA A 230 -10.60 -17.77 -3.46
CA ALA A 230 -11.67 -18.28 -2.60
C ALA A 230 -12.63 -17.17 -2.15
N ALA A 231 -12.14 -15.94 -2.00
CA ALA A 231 -12.96 -14.75 -1.70
C ALA A 231 -13.64 -14.14 -2.94
N GLY A 232 -13.39 -14.68 -4.14
CA GLY A 232 -13.85 -14.11 -5.41
C GLY A 232 -13.28 -12.71 -5.68
N GLN A 233 -12.06 -12.42 -5.18
CA GLN A 233 -11.44 -11.11 -5.29
C GLN A 233 -10.34 -11.11 -6.34
N PRO A 234 -10.46 -10.32 -7.42
CA PRO A 234 -9.41 -10.21 -8.43
C PRO A 234 -8.11 -9.69 -7.82
N LEU A 235 -6.99 -10.30 -8.18
CA LEU A 235 -5.67 -10.01 -7.59
C LEU A 235 -4.61 -9.85 -8.69
N LEU A 236 -3.82 -8.79 -8.56
CA LEU A 236 -2.54 -8.61 -9.24
C LEU A 236 -1.43 -8.63 -8.18
N LEU A 237 -0.69 -9.74 -8.12
CA LEU A 237 0.31 -10.00 -7.08
C LEU A 237 1.72 -9.81 -7.63
N ARG A 238 2.49 -8.85 -7.10
CA ARG A 238 3.92 -8.74 -7.41
C ARG A 238 4.64 -9.91 -6.76
N VAL A 239 5.50 -10.59 -7.52
CA VAL A 239 6.30 -11.73 -7.06
C VAL A 239 7.78 -11.52 -7.35
N SER A 240 8.63 -12.32 -6.71
CA SER A 240 10.07 -12.30 -6.99
C SER A 240 10.37 -12.96 -8.33
N GLY A 241 11.45 -12.51 -8.99
CA GLY A 241 11.97 -13.18 -10.19
C GLY A 241 12.38 -14.65 -9.95
N THR A 242 12.60 -15.03 -8.68
CA THR A 242 12.92 -16.41 -8.28
C THR A 242 11.69 -17.30 -8.11
N THR A 243 10.47 -16.75 -8.15
CA THR A 243 9.23 -17.52 -8.01
C THR A 243 9.15 -18.60 -9.08
N GLY A 244 9.08 -19.86 -8.65
CA GLY A 244 9.01 -21.02 -9.54
C GLY A 244 7.62 -21.20 -10.14
N LEU A 245 7.54 -21.30 -11.46
CA LEU A 245 6.33 -21.37 -12.28
C LEU A 245 6.54 -22.37 -13.42
N THR A 246 5.45 -22.83 -14.02
CA THR A 246 5.49 -23.70 -15.20
C THR A 246 4.72 -23.04 -16.35
N VAL A 247 5.30 -23.01 -17.54
CA VAL A 247 4.66 -22.41 -18.72
C VAL A 247 3.51 -23.30 -19.19
N ALA A 248 2.29 -22.77 -19.15
CA ALA A 248 1.08 -23.53 -19.45
C ALA A 248 0.71 -23.52 -20.95
N ASP A 249 1.19 -22.53 -21.71
CA ASP A 249 0.91 -22.41 -23.14
C ASP A 249 1.90 -23.25 -23.98
N PRO A 250 1.46 -24.28 -24.71
CA PRO A 250 2.33 -25.11 -25.54
C PRO A 250 3.03 -24.35 -26.67
N SER A 251 2.51 -23.19 -27.08
CA SER A 251 3.11 -22.36 -28.13
C SER A 251 4.25 -21.46 -27.62
N MET A 252 4.42 -21.35 -26.30
CA MET A 252 5.37 -20.43 -25.69
C MET A 252 6.73 -21.10 -25.39
N PRO A 253 7.86 -20.38 -25.62
CA PRO A 253 9.17 -20.86 -25.21
C PRO A 253 9.24 -21.18 -23.71
N GLY A 254 9.72 -22.39 -23.38
CA GLY A 254 9.80 -22.88 -22.00
C GLY A 254 8.68 -23.83 -21.59
N HIS A 255 7.67 -24.07 -22.45
CA HIS A 255 6.75 -25.18 -22.25
C HIS A 255 7.50 -26.52 -22.22
N GLY A 256 7.07 -27.44 -21.34
CA GLY A 256 7.73 -28.73 -21.15
C GLY A 256 9.04 -28.69 -20.35
N ALA A 257 9.58 -27.51 -20.01
CA ALA A 257 10.81 -27.37 -19.22
C ALA A 257 10.62 -27.68 -17.71
N GLY A 258 9.40 -28.02 -17.30
CA GLY A 258 9.01 -28.14 -15.90
C GLY A 258 9.01 -26.79 -15.18
N ARG A 259 9.14 -26.84 -13.85
CA ARG A 259 9.10 -25.65 -12.99
C ARG A 259 10.41 -24.87 -13.08
N VAL A 260 10.34 -23.63 -13.54
CA VAL A 260 11.46 -22.69 -13.71
C VAL A 260 11.14 -21.34 -13.07
N SER A 261 12.13 -20.51 -12.79
CA SER A 261 11.90 -19.20 -12.17
C SER A 261 11.21 -18.21 -13.13
N ALA A 262 10.43 -17.27 -12.60
CA ALA A 262 9.82 -16.19 -13.37
C ALA A 262 10.83 -15.42 -14.23
N HIS A 263 12.05 -15.20 -13.71
CA HIS A 263 13.15 -14.60 -14.46
C HIS A 263 13.57 -15.44 -15.68
N ARG A 264 13.67 -16.77 -15.53
CA ARG A 264 14.02 -17.65 -16.66
C ARG A 264 12.92 -17.68 -17.71
N ILE A 265 11.64 -17.67 -17.31
CA ILE A 265 10.52 -17.55 -18.24
C ILE A 265 10.60 -16.21 -18.97
N ALA A 266 10.76 -15.10 -18.25
CA ALA A 266 10.87 -13.77 -18.87
C ALA A 266 12.04 -13.67 -19.86
N ALA A 267 13.18 -14.30 -19.56
CA ALA A 267 14.32 -14.36 -20.46
C ALA A 267 14.00 -15.14 -21.75
N SER A 268 13.28 -16.27 -21.67
CA SER A 268 12.93 -17.07 -22.86
C SER A 268 11.93 -16.37 -23.78
N VAL A 269 11.12 -15.45 -23.25
CA VAL A 269 10.08 -14.72 -24.00
C VAL A 269 10.43 -13.26 -24.27
N ARG A 270 11.66 -12.82 -23.98
CA ARG A 270 12.10 -11.41 -24.11
C ARG A 270 11.85 -10.81 -25.51
N ALA A 271 11.95 -11.61 -26.56
CA ALA A 271 11.70 -11.19 -27.94
C ALA A 271 10.21 -10.89 -28.23
N LEU A 272 9.29 -11.35 -27.38
CA LEU A 272 7.84 -11.17 -27.53
C LEU A 272 7.32 -9.91 -26.82
N ARG A 273 8.21 -9.11 -26.23
CA ARG A 273 7.86 -7.87 -25.51
C ARG A 273 7.09 -6.91 -26.40
N ARG A 274 5.99 -6.36 -25.88
CA ARG A 274 5.20 -5.33 -26.55
C ARG A 274 5.26 -4.01 -25.78
N PRO A 275 5.36 -2.87 -26.47
CA PRO A 275 5.24 -1.57 -25.82
C PRO A 275 3.82 -1.36 -25.32
N VAL A 276 3.71 -0.93 -24.06
CA VAL A 276 2.47 -0.55 -23.40
C VAL A 276 2.65 0.87 -22.87
N GLY A 277 1.81 1.78 -23.36
CA GLY A 277 1.72 3.14 -22.84
C GLY A 277 0.83 3.19 -21.60
N TRP A 278 1.19 4.03 -20.65
CA TRP A 278 0.40 4.31 -19.45
C TRP A 278 0.47 5.81 -19.12
N PRO A 279 -0.60 6.42 -18.58
CA PRO A 279 -0.62 7.85 -18.29
C PRO A 279 0.37 8.19 -17.17
N VAL A 280 1.22 9.20 -17.36
CA VAL A 280 2.12 9.67 -16.28
C VAL A 280 1.30 10.48 -15.29
N PRO A 281 1.15 10.05 -14.02
CA PRO A 281 0.44 10.86 -13.03
C PRO A 281 1.17 12.18 -12.86
N GLY A 282 0.46 13.30 -13.00
CA GLY A 282 1.02 14.64 -12.88
C GLY A 282 1.85 15.14 -14.07
N GLY A 283 1.96 14.34 -15.13
CA GLY A 283 2.59 14.75 -16.39
C GLY A 283 1.74 15.76 -17.18
N ALA A 284 2.33 16.29 -18.26
CA ALA A 284 1.62 17.14 -19.19
C ALA A 284 0.39 16.41 -19.79
N PRO A 285 -0.66 17.13 -20.23
CA PRO A 285 -1.81 16.51 -20.88
C PRO A 285 -1.39 15.60 -22.04
N GLY A 286 -1.71 14.31 -21.95
CA GLY A 286 -1.35 13.31 -22.96
C GLY A 286 0.05 12.70 -22.80
N GLU A 287 0.80 13.07 -21.76
CA GLU A 287 2.07 12.44 -21.45
C GLU A 287 1.87 10.98 -21.01
N THR A 288 2.57 10.08 -21.70
CA THR A 288 2.49 8.64 -21.42
C THR A 288 3.86 8.08 -21.18
N GLY A 289 4.02 7.41 -20.04
CA GLY A 289 5.13 6.51 -19.79
C GLY A 289 5.00 5.30 -20.70
N ARG A 290 6.13 4.64 -20.97
CA ARG A 290 6.17 3.41 -21.76
C ARG A 290 6.86 2.32 -20.98
N SER A 291 6.37 1.10 -21.14
CA SER A 291 7.06 -0.10 -20.69
C SER A 291 6.90 -1.22 -21.67
N LEU A 292 7.90 -2.08 -21.72
CA LEU A 292 7.87 -3.29 -22.53
C LEU A 292 7.35 -4.42 -21.65
N VAL A 293 6.35 -5.14 -22.12
CA VAL A 293 5.67 -6.17 -21.31
C VAL A 293 5.48 -7.46 -22.10
N VAL A 294 5.64 -8.59 -21.42
CA VAL A 294 5.16 -9.89 -21.89
C VAL A 294 4.16 -10.45 -20.89
N ALA A 295 3.07 -11.03 -21.39
CA ALA A 295 2.16 -11.86 -20.63
C ALA A 295 2.32 -13.32 -21.09
N ALA A 296 2.66 -14.22 -20.17
CA ALA A 296 2.77 -15.64 -20.44
C ALA A 296 1.75 -16.41 -19.59
N ARG A 297 1.01 -17.35 -20.18
CA ARG A 297 0.15 -18.25 -19.40
C ARG A 297 1.02 -19.24 -18.61
N VAL A 298 0.79 -19.30 -17.31
CA VAL A 298 1.55 -20.14 -16.38
C VAL A 298 0.62 -20.93 -15.48
N VAL A 299 1.08 -22.08 -15.00
CA VAL A 299 0.46 -22.76 -13.85
C VAL A 299 0.87 -22.01 -12.59
N LEU A 300 -0.11 -21.65 -11.76
CA LEU A 300 0.12 -20.91 -10.54
C LEU A 300 0.76 -21.80 -9.46
N PRO A 301 1.58 -21.22 -8.56
CA PRO A 301 2.19 -21.99 -7.48
C PRO A 301 1.11 -22.63 -6.60
N ALA A 302 1.35 -23.88 -6.20
CA ALA A 302 0.52 -24.54 -5.21
C ALA A 302 0.63 -23.83 -3.84
N PRO A 303 -0.43 -23.85 -3.00
CA PRO A 303 -0.43 -23.24 -1.68
C PRO A 303 0.57 -23.90 -0.72
N GLY A 304 1.24 -23.06 0.08
CA GLY A 304 2.14 -23.45 1.15
C GLY A 304 3.63 -23.22 0.84
N PRO A 305 4.47 -22.97 1.87
CA PRO A 305 5.87 -22.57 1.70
C PRO A 305 6.78 -23.68 1.10
N ARG A 306 6.30 -24.93 1.09
CA ARG A 306 6.97 -26.10 0.51
C ARG A 306 6.02 -26.91 -0.38
N ALA A 307 5.09 -26.24 -1.06
CA ALA A 307 4.09 -26.91 -1.88
C ALA A 307 4.74 -27.92 -2.84
N ALA A 308 4.08 -29.08 -2.99
CA ALA A 308 4.60 -30.23 -3.73
C ALA A 308 5.05 -29.84 -5.14
N ARG A 309 6.07 -30.54 -5.66
CA ARG A 309 6.65 -30.32 -7.01
C ARG A 309 5.69 -30.60 -8.17
N THR A 310 4.42 -30.90 -7.90
CA THR A 310 3.45 -31.34 -8.90
C THR A 310 2.48 -30.21 -9.25
N ASP A 311 2.47 -29.83 -10.52
CA ASP A 311 1.55 -28.82 -11.07
C ASP A 311 0.14 -29.38 -11.34
N ALA A 312 -0.08 -30.68 -11.10
CA ALA A 312 -1.35 -31.35 -11.36
C ALA A 312 -2.49 -30.73 -10.54
N GLY A 313 -3.56 -30.33 -11.23
CA GLY A 313 -4.76 -29.73 -10.62
C GLY A 313 -4.60 -28.28 -10.17
N GLN A 314 -3.45 -27.64 -10.42
CA GLN A 314 -3.27 -26.22 -10.11
C GLN A 314 -3.93 -25.33 -11.19
N PRO A 315 -4.52 -24.19 -10.78
CA PRO A 315 -5.12 -23.25 -11.71
C PRO A 315 -4.06 -22.55 -12.57
N THR A 316 -4.44 -22.17 -13.77
CA THR A 316 -3.61 -21.37 -14.67
C THR A 316 -3.90 -19.89 -14.49
N GLY A 317 -2.87 -19.06 -14.63
CA GLY A 317 -2.98 -17.60 -14.65
C GLY A 317 -2.00 -16.99 -15.65
N LEU A 318 -1.76 -15.70 -15.51
CA LEU A 318 -0.78 -14.93 -16.28
C LEU A 318 0.40 -14.53 -15.40
N LEU A 319 1.61 -14.75 -15.93
CA LEU A 319 2.82 -14.05 -15.52
C LEU A 319 3.00 -12.84 -16.42
N LEU A 320 3.00 -11.65 -15.83
CA LEU A 320 3.45 -10.42 -16.49
C LEU A 320 4.90 -10.17 -16.11
N ALA A 321 5.76 -10.01 -17.10
CA ALA A 321 7.11 -9.50 -16.92
C ALA A 321 7.21 -8.13 -17.58
N GLU A 322 7.76 -7.15 -16.86
CA GLU A 322 7.84 -5.75 -17.28
C GLU A 322 9.29 -5.28 -17.34
N TRP A 323 9.61 -4.45 -18.33
CA TRP A 323 10.89 -3.77 -18.50
C TRP A 323 10.65 -2.27 -18.73
N HIS A 324 11.42 -1.43 -18.03
CA HIS A 324 11.47 0.01 -18.31
C HIS A 324 12.60 0.33 -19.30
N ASP A 325 13.73 -0.35 -19.16
CA ASP A 325 14.85 -0.32 -20.10
C ASP A 325 14.78 -1.54 -21.05
N PRO A 326 14.74 -1.34 -22.38
CA PRO A 326 14.81 -2.42 -23.36
C PRO A 326 16.02 -3.36 -23.17
N ASP A 327 17.16 -2.81 -22.78
CA ASP A 327 18.44 -3.52 -22.67
C ASP A 327 18.72 -4.02 -21.24
N GLY A 328 18.05 -3.43 -20.25
CA GLY A 328 18.14 -3.78 -18.84
C GLY A 328 17.40 -5.07 -18.42
N PRO A 329 17.53 -5.44 -17.13
CA PRO A 329 16.79 -6.55 -16.54
C PRO A 329 15.29 -6.24 -16.42
N PRO A 330 14.43 -7.25 -16.22
CA PRO A 330 13.02 -7.03 -15.90
C PRO A 330 12.88 -6.17 -14.64
N ALA A 331 12.05 -5.12 -14.70
CA ALA A 331 11.74 -4.24 -13.57
C ALA A 331 10.76 -4.88 -12.57
N GLY A 332 9.96 -5.86 -13.01
CA GLY A 332 9.02 -6.53 -12.13
C GLY A 332 8.34 -7.75 -12.75
N PHE A 333 7.84 -8.60 -11.85
CA PHE A 333 7.06 -9.79 -12.18
C PHE A 333 5.74 -9.74 -11.43
N TRP A 334 4.64 -10.01 -12.12
CA TRP A 334 3.30 -10.02 -11.54
C TRP A 334 2.55 -11.29 -11.91
N LEU A 335 1.82 -11.86 -10.96
CA LEU A 335 0.90 -12.96 -11.17
C LEU A 335 -0.55 -12.47 -11.07
N THR A 336 -1.41 -12.99 -11.95
CA THR A 336 -2.84 -12.73 -11.88
C THR A 336 -3.64 -13.87 -12.51
N GLU A 337 -4.89 -14.02 -12.08
CA GLU A 337 -5.89 -14.88 -12.73
C GLU A 337 -6.84 -14.11 -13.63
N MET A 338 -6.66 -12.79 -13.74
CA MET A 338 -7.44 -11.92 -14.62
C MET A 338 -7.01 -12.08 -16.09
N ALA A 339 -7.09 -13.30 -16.63
CA ALA A 339 -6.56 -13.64 -17.94
C ALA A 339 -7.30 -12.97 -19.11
N ASP A 340 -8.56 -12.59 -18.90
CA ASP A 340 -9.38 -11.87 -19.87
C ASP A 340 -9.19 -10.35 -19.81
N THR A 341 -8.49 -9.84 -18.79
CA THR A 341 -8.19 -8.41 -18.66
C THR A 341 -7.07 -8.03 -19.62
N PRO A 342 -7.25 -6.99 -20.47
CA PRO A 342 -6.20 -6.55 -21.39
C PRO A 342 -4.90 -6.19 -20.66
N VAL A 343 -3.76 -6.62 -21.20
CA VAL A 343 -2.43 -6.34 -20.63
C VAL A 343 -2.22 -4.85 -20.29
N PRO A 344 -2.61 -3.87 -21.14
CA PRO A 344 -2.51 -2.45 -20.76
C PRO A 344 -3.27 -2.07 -19.49
N ALA A 345 -4.42 -2.71 -19.21
CA ALA A 345 -5.16 -2.47 -17.98
C ALA A 345 -4.44 -3.06 -16.76
N LEU A 346 -3.81 -4.23 -16.89
CA LEU A 346 -3.01 -4.83 -15.81
C LEU A 346 -1.77 -3.98 -15.49
N VAL A 347 -1.13 -3.41 -16.51
CA VAL A 347 -0.01 -2.47 -16.33
C VAL A 347 -0.47 -1.20 -15.61
N ARG A 348 -1.63 -0.64 -15.96
CA ARG A 348 -2.20 0.50 -15.21
C ARG A 348 -2.42 0.18 -13.73
N LEU A 349 -2.91 -1.01 -13.39
CA LEU A 349 -3.05 -1.44 -12.00
C LEU A 349 -1.69 -1.52 -11.28
N ALA A 350 -0.64 -2.01 -11.95
CA ALA A 350 0.71 -2.01 -11.40
C ALA A 350 1.22 -0.58 -11.11
N ARG A 351 0.90 0.40 -11.98
CA ARG A 351 1.25 1.82 -11.75
C ARG A 351 0.54 2.46 -10.56
N LEU A 352 -0.68 2.03 -10.25
CA LEU A 352 -1.36 2.48 -9.03
C LEU A 352 -0.61 2.06 -7.76
N ALA A 353 0.03 0.89 -7.79
CA ALA A 353 0.86 0.42 -6.69
C ALA A 353 2.11 1.30 -6.50
N GLU A 354 2.75 1.69 -7.60
CA GLU A 354 3.89 2.61 -7.56
C GLU A 354 3.49 4.01 -7.09
N ARG A 355 2.34 4.53 -7.55
CA ARG A 355 1.76 5.78 -7.03
C ARG A 355 1.58 5.69 -5.51
N VAL A 356 0.97 4.61 -5.00
CA VAL A 356 0.76 4.44 -3.55
C VAL A 356 2.07 4.41 -2.78
N ALA A 357 3.08 3.68 -3.26
CA ALA A 357 4.40 3.65 -2.63
C ALA A 357 5.04 5.06 -2.61
N GLY A 358 4.88 5.77 -3.71
CA GLY A 358 5.32 7.13 -3.91
C GLY A 358 4.66 8.15 -2.99
N ASP A 359 3.33 8.27 -3.07
CA ASP A 359 2.53 9.17 -2.25
C ASP A 359 2.74 8.85 -0.76
N PHE A 360 2.95 7.57 -0.40
CA PHE A 360 3.31 7.18 0.96
C PHE A 360 4.71 7.65 1.38
N ALA A 361 5.70 7.59 0.49
CA ALA A 361 7.04 8.12 0.77
C ALA A 361 7.03 9.65 0.96
N THR A 362 6.18 10.36 0.20
CA THR A 362 6.09 11.83 0.28
C THR A 362 5.21 12.30 1.45
N LEU A 363 4.04 11.70 1.65
CA LEU A 363 3.05 12.20 2.61
C LEU A 363 3.00 11.41 3.91
N GLY A 364 3.43 10.15 3.91
CA GLY A 364 3.23 9.26 5.05
C GLY A 364 3.90 9.74 6.33
N ASP A 365 5.17 10.18 6.24
CA ASP A 365 5.88 10.73 7.39
C ASP A 365 5.39 12.16 7.73
N ARG A 366 4.95 12.94 6.72
CA ARG A 366 4.38 14.28 6.93
C ARG A 366 3.14 14.27 7.81
N VAL A 367 2.33 13.21 7.77
CA VAL A 367 1.16 13.05 8.64
C VAL A 367 1.38 12.07 9.79
N GLY A 368 2.62 11.57 9.95
CA GLY A 368 3.00 10.71 11.05
C GLY A 368 2.48 9.28 10.99
N LEU A 369 2.24 8.68 9.82
CA LEU A 369 1.76 7.28 9.73
C LEU A 369 2.64 6.27 10.47
N ARG A 370 3.92 6.60 10.69
CA ARG A 370 4.91 5.76 11.40
C ARG A 370 5.21 6.24 12.84
N ASP A 371 4.57 7.31 13.30
CA ASP A 371 5.02 8.07 14.47
C ASP A 371 4.36 7.68 15.79
N PHE A 372 3.52 6.65 15.81
CA PHE A 372 2.93 6.18 17.07
C PHE A 372 4.02 5.73 18.07
N GLU A 373 4.13 6.45 19.18
CA GLU A 373 5.10 6.17 20.25
C GLU A 373 4.52 5.33 21.40
N GLY A 374 3.20 5.08 21.39
CA GLY A 374 2.53 4.32 22.43
C GLY A 374 2.79 2.81 22.32
N ARG A 375 2.29 2.08 23.32
CA ARG A 375 2.54 0.64 23.48
C ARG A 375 1.32 -0.23 23.20
N SER A 376 0.11 0.35 23.17
CA SER A 376 -1.12 -0.42 23.02
C SER A 376 -1.50 -0.67 21.55
N PHE A 377 -2.02 -1.86 21.29
CA PHE A 377 -2.60 -2.30 20.02
C PHE A 377 -3.69 -1.34 19.57
N THR A 378 -4.63 -1.06 20.48
CA THR A 378 -5.73 -0.12 20.27
C THR A 378 -5.25 1.29 19.97
N GLY A 379 -4.25 1.79 20.71
CA GLY A 379 -3.68 3.12 20.48
C GLY A 379 -3.02 3.23 19.10
N TRP A 380 -2.31 2.19 18.67
CA TRP A 380 -1.69 2.13 17.34
C TRP A 380 -2.74 2.24 16.25
N HIS A 381 -3.81 1.45 16.34
CA HIS A 381 -4.89 1.44 15.35
C HIS A 381 -5.63 2.78 15.26
N ARG A 382 -5.83 3.46 16.40
CA ARG A 382 -6.47 4.77 16.45
C ARG A 382 -5.59 5.88 15.89
N HIS A 383 -4.31 5.89 16.26
CA HIS A 383 -3.35 6.86 15.74
C HIS A 383 -3.27 6.78 14.21
N VAL A 384 -3.03 5.60 13.65
CA VAL A 384 -2.87 5.44 12.20
C VAL A 384 -4.18 5.77 11.44
N THR A 385 -5.34 5.58 12.09
CA THR A 385 -6.64 6.01 11.53
C THR A 385 -6.76 7.54 11.49
N LEU A 386 -6.37 8.24 12.55
CA LEU A 386 -6.38 9.72 12.57
C LEU A 386 -5.35 10.29 11.59
N ALA A 387 -4.17 9.68 11.49
CA ALA A 387 -3.16 10.03 10.49
C ALA A 387 -3.66 9.78 9.06
N SER A 388 -4.48 8.75 8.83
CA SER A 388 -5.14 8.53 7.54
C SER A 388 -6.18 9.61 7.21
N ILE A 389 -6.88 10.17 8.20
CA ILE A 389 -7.78 11.33 8.00
C ILE A 389 -6.97 12.58 7.65
N ALA A 390 -5.85 12.84 8.34
CA ALA A 390 -4.94 13.92 8.00
C ALA A 390 -4.39 13.75 6.57
N TYR A 391 -4.02 12.52 6.19
CA TYR A 391 -3.62 12.19 4.82
C TYR A 391 -4.71 12.55 3.82
N ALA A 392 -5.94 12.11 4.06
CA ALA A 392 -7.09 12.38 3.19
C ALA A 392 -7.36 13.89 3.05
N ALA A 393 -7.19 14.67 4.12
CA ALA A 393 -7.35 16.13 4.06
C ALA A 393 -6.36 16.79 3.10
N ILE A 394 -5.10 16.32 3.07
CA ILE A 394 -4.10 16.80 2.10
C ILE A 394 -4.48 16.33 0.69
N ALA A 395 -4.75 15.04 0.50
CA ALA A 395 -5.04 14.46 -0.81
C ALA A 395 -6.30 15.06 -1.47
N LEU A 396 -7.32 15.40 -0.67
CA LEU A 396 -8.56 16.02 -1.16
C LEU A 396 -8.44 17.55 -1.29
N GLY A 397 -7.62 18.20 -0.44
CA GLY A 397 -7.45 19.65 -0.42
C GLY A 397 -6.39 20.20 -1.39
N GLY A 398 -5.44 19.38 -1.83
CA GLY A 398 -4.36 19.80 -2.73
C GLY A 398 -4.05 18.71 -3.75
N ARG A 399 -4.33 18.98 -5.02
CA ARG A 399 -3.93 18.14 -6.16
C ARG A 399 -2.43 18.36 -6.47
N ASP A 400 -1.54 18.11 -5.51
CA ASP A 400 -0.12 18.11 -5.81
C ASP A 400 0.17 16.93 -6.75
N PRO A 401 0.67 17.17 -7.97
CA PRO A 401 0.99 16.10 -8.89
C PRO A 401 2.16 15.29 -8.34
N TRP A 402 2.00 13.96 -8.34
CA TRP A 402 3.10 13.01 -8.18
C TRP A 402 4.20 13.36 -9.21
N PRO A 403 5.46 13.65 -8.81
CA PRO A 403 6.49 14.12 -9.75
C PRO A 403 7.08 13.02 -10.66
N GLY A 404 6.51 11.82 -10.67
CA GLY A 404 7.09 10.67 -11.37
C GLY A 404 8.39 10.17 -10.71
N PRO A 405 8.85 8.96 -11.06
CA PRO A 405 10.13 8.44 -10.58
C PRO A 405 11.35 9.23 -11.11
N GLU A 406 11.20 10.01 -12.19
CA GLU A 406 12.28 10.78 -12.83
C GLU A 406 12.50 12.18 -12.22
N GLY A 407 11.53 12.72 -11.46
CA GLY A 407 11.62 14.03 -10.81
C GLY A 407 12.53 14.08 -9.58
N LEU A 408 13.04 12.94 -9.11
CA LEU A 408 14.01 12.83 -8.03
C LEU A 408 15.42 12.83 -8.64
N GLY A 409 16.01 14.01 -8.81
CA GLY A 409 17.35 14.16 -9.38
C GLY A 409 18.42 13.33 -8.67
N GLY A 410 19.13 12.49 -9.45
CA GLY A 410 20.29 11.69 -9.04
C GLY A 410 19.97 10.18 -8.86
N PRO A 411 20.95 9.27 -9.03
CA PRO A 411 20.76 7.84 -8.81
C PRO A 411 20.63 7.56 -7.31
N GLY A 412 19.49 7.93 -6.73
CA GLY A 412 19.05 7.48 -5.42
C GLY A 412 18.43 6.08 -5.53
N PRO A 413 18.44 5.28 -4.45
CA PRO A 413 17.91 3.92 -4.49
C PRO A 413 16.44 3.96 -4.89
N SER A 414 16.08 3.24 -5.95
CA SER A 414 14.71 3.04 -6.40
C SER A 414 13.81 2.62 -5.24
N VAL A 415 12.97 3.52 -4.75
CA VAL A 415 11.98 3.22 -3.69
C VAL A 415 10.81 2.47 -4.34
N GLY A 416 11.04 1.19 -4.66
CA GLY A 416 10.05 0.35 -5.35
C GLY A 416 8.89 -0.06 -4.44
N PHE A 417 7.69 -0.16 -5.02
CA PHE A 417 6.52 -0.76 -4.37
C PHE A 417 6.85 -2.16 -3.82
N GLY A 418 6.93 -2.28 -2.50
CA GLY A 418 7.10 -3.53 -1.74
C GLY A 418 7.96 -4.56 -2.45
N ALA A 419 9.28 -4.43 -2.44
CA ALA A 419 10.15 -5.52 -2.92
C ALA A 419 9.75 -6.83 -2.19
N PRO A 420 9.48 -7.93 -2.90
CA PRO A 420 9.06 -9.17 -2.27
C PRO A 420 10.09 -9.60 -1.23
N VAL A 421 9.62 -10.02 -0.05
CA VAL A 421 10.55 -10.32 1.04
C VAL A 421 11.28 -11.64 0.78
N GLY A 422 12.56 -11.56 0.45
CA GLY A 422 13.47 -12.71 0.41
C GLY A 422 14.37 -12.70 -0.83
N LEU A 423 15.68 -12.60 -0.55
CA LEU A 423 16.82 -12.83 -1.44
C LEU A 423 17.04 -11.79 -2.54
N SER A 424 18.05 -10.95 -2.29
CA SER A 424 18.71 -10.09 -3.25
C SER A 424 19.09 -10.87 -4.51
N GLU A 425 18.92 -10.26 -5.66
CA GLU A 425 19.56 -10.71 -6.90
C GLU A 425 21.09 -10.60 -6.74
N PRO A 426 21.88 -11.58 -7.21
CA PRO A 426 23.32 -11.44 -7.23
C PRO A 426 23.69 -10.36 -8.25
N THR A 427 24.05 -9.17 -7.78
CA THR A 427 24.89 -8.25 -8.54
C THR A 427 26.22 -8.95 -8.83
N GLY A 428 26.68 -8.87 -10.08
CA GLY A 428 27.84 -9.61 -10.62
C GLY A 428 29.16 -9.43 -9.85
N PRO A 429 30.22 -10.13 -10.27
CA PRO A 429 31.37 -10.45 -9.42
C PRO A 429 32.22 -9.20 -9.12
N GLY A 430 31.97 -8.59 -7.96
CA GLY A 430 32.93 -7.68 -7.33
C GLY A 430 34.04 -8.48 -6.68
N ARG A 431 35.27 -8.36 -7.19
CA ARG A 431 36.49 -8.85 -6.55
C ARG A 431 36.57 -8.29 -5.13
N VAL A 432 36.56 -9.17 -4.13
CA VAL A 432 36.97 -8.84 -2.76
C VAL A 432 38.46 -9.17 -2.65
N GLU A 433 39.31 -8.16 -2.71
CA GLU A 433 40.69 -8.29 -2.25
C GLU A 433 40.67 -8.30 -0.71
N ALA A 434 40.98 -9.46 -0.13
CA ALA A 434 41.18 -9.61 1.30
C ALA A 434 42.55 -9.06 1.68
N VAL A 435 42.58 -7.92 2.37
CA VAL A 435 43.78 -7.45 3.07
C VAL A 435 43.80 -8.08 4.46
N PHE A 436 44.61 -9.13 4.62
CA PHE A 436 45.01 -9.63 5.94
C PHE A 436 46.19 -8.78 6.44
N ALA A 437 46.01 -8.08 7.56
CA ALA A 437 47.10 -7.54 8.35
C ALA A 437 47.64 -8.66 9.26
N PRO A 438 48.97 -8.92 9.31
CA PRO A 438 49.52 -9.87 10.26
C PRO A 438 49.75 -9.16 11.61
N THR A 439 49.25 -9.78 12.67
CA THR A 439 49.82 -9.63 14.01
C THR A 439 51.11 -10.43 14.09
N GLY A 440 52.23 -9.78 14.35
CA GLY A 440 53.55 -10.38 14.54
C GLY A 440 54.66 -9.47 14.07
#